data_AF-M0C512-F1
#
_entry.id   AF-M0C512-F1
#
_cell.length_a   1.000
_cell.length_b   1.000
_cell.length_c   1.000
_cell.angle_alpha   90.00
_cell.angle_beta   90.00
_cell.angle_gamma   90.00
#
_symmetry.space_group_name_H-M   'P 1'
#
loop_
_entity.id
_entity.type
_entity.pdbx_description
1 polymer ?
#
loop_
_entity_poly.entity_id
_entity_poly.type
_entity_poly.pdbx_seq_one_letter_code
_entity_poly.pdbx_strand_id
1 'polypeptide(L)'
;MADRLMKVNAYTTLDLVDAVVTGHDFETESLAVVNATANRDDPDCVRLQFELDNMTEAHLPAHMEALELTPEQARTLAADLEKHAARVEEAHDTQSAADRSDA
;
A
#
# COMPACT_ATOMS: atom_id res chain seq x y z
N MET A 1 -5.51 -13.12 -13.08
CA MET A 1 -5.83 -13.04 -11.65
C MET A 1 -6.83 -14.13 -11.31
N ALA A 2 -6.38 -15.39 -11.20
CA ALA A 2 -7.31 -16.52 -11.09
C ALA A 2 -7.63 -16.93 -9.64
N ASP A 3 -6.86 -16.48 -8.64
CA ASP A 3 -7.07 -16.87 -7.25
C ASP A 3 -6.72 -15.72 -6.29
N ARG A 4 -7.51 -14.64 -6.35
CA ARG A 4 -7.37 -13.52 -5.42
C ARG A 4 -8.20 -13.75 -4.17
N LEU A 5 -7.58 -13.57 -3.02
CA LEU A 5 -8.20 -13.62 -1.71
C LEU A 5 -8.93 -12.32 -1.39
N MET A 6 -8.41 -11.18 -1.84
CA MET A 6 -9.01 -9.87 -1.58
C MET A 6 -10.03 -9.50 -2.65
N LYS A 7 -11.22 -9.05 -2.22
CA LYS A 7 -12.26 -8.58 -3.14
C LYS A 7 -12.04 -7.13 -3.56
N VAL A 8 -11.50 -6.94 -4.75
CA VAL A 8 -11.34 -5.61 -5.36
C VAL A 8 -12.66 -5.09 -5.90
N ASN A 9 -12.91 -3.82 -5.62
CA ASN A 9 -14.08 -3.07 -6.07
C ASN A 9 -13.76 -1.57 -6.16
N ALA A 10 -14.71 -0.76 -6.61
CA ALA A 10 -14.53 0.69 -6.78
C ALA A 10 -14.23 1.50 -5.50
N TYR A 11 -14.36 0.88 -4.32
CA TYR A 11 -14.06 1.48 -3.02
C TYR A 11 -12.72 0.98 -2.44
N THR A 12 -11.95 0.21 -3.21
CA THR A 12 -10.58 -0.18 -2.83
C THR A 12 -9.71 1.06 -2.75
N THR A 13 -8.93 1.21 -1.70
CA THR A 13 -8.07 2.40 -1.53
C THR A 13 -7.05 2.54 -2.65
N LEU A 14 -6.31 1.47 -2.96
CA LEU A 14 -5.37 1.39 -4.08
C LEU A 14 -5.61 0.06 -4.81
N ASP A 15 -6.19 0.12 -6.00
CA ASP A 15 -6.49 -1.05 -6.83
C ASP A 15 -5.26 -1.59 -7.58
N LEU A 16 -4.22 -0.78 -7.71
CA LEU A 16 -2.91 -1.17 -8.23
C LEU A 16 -1.79 -0.29 -7.65
N VAL A 17 -0.78 -0.91 -7.06
CA VAL A 17 0.44 -0.24 -6.60
C VAL A 17 1.65 -1.14 -6.80
N ASP A 18 2.81 -0.57 -7.12
CA ASP A 18 4.07 -1.32 -7.15
C ASP A 18 4.44 -1.80 -5.75
N ALA A 19 4.88 -3.04 -5.66
CA ALA A 19 5.26 -3.65 -4.39
C ALA A 19 6.54 -4.46 -4.54
N VAL A 20 7.29 -4.50 -3.43
CA VAL A 20 8.44 -5.38 -3.29
C VAL A 20 8.17 -6.29 -2.13
N VAL A 21 8.33 -7.59 -2.36
CA VAL A 21 8.31 -8.58 -1.31
C VAL A 21 9.72 -9.02 -0.99
N THR A 22 10.10 -8.85 0.27
CA THR A 22 11.43 -9.21 0.77
C THR A 22 11.29 -10.34 1.77
N GLY A 23 11.77 -11.52 1.39
CA GLY A 23 11.94 -12.67 2.28
C GLY A 23 13.36 -12.76 2.84
N HIS A 24 13.67 -13.84 3.55
CA HIS A 24 15.01 -14.05 4.10
C HIS A 24 16.09 -14.20 3.01
N ASP A 25 15.75 -14.91 1.93
CA ASP A 25 16.68 -15.31 0.87
C ASP A 25 16.27 -14.79 -0.53
N PHE A 26 15.23 -13.94 -0.62
CA PHE A 26 14.74 -13.42 -1.88
C PHE A 26 14.18 -12.01 -1.74
N GLU A 27 14.20 -11.29 -2.84
CA GLU A 27 13.49 -10.04 -3.04
C GLU A 27 12.84 -10.08 -4.42
N THR A 28 11.58 -9.70 -4.53
CA THR A 28 10.84 -9.80 -5.79
C THR A 28 9.87 -8.64 -5.93
N GLU A 29 9.91 -7.99 -7.09
CA GLU A 29 8.95 -6.97 -7.48
C GLU A 29 7.64 -7.64 -7.94
N SER A 30 6.52 -7.09 -7.52
CA SER A 30 5.19 -7.49 -7.95
C SER A 30 4.25 -6.29 -7.91
N LEU A 31 2.99 -6.53 -8.26
CA LEU A 31 1.90 -5.59 -8.08
C LEU A 31 1.16 -5.96 -6.80
N ALA A 32 0.62 -4.96 -6.11
CA ALA A 32 -0.22 -5.16 -4.94
C ALA A 32 -1.52 -4.39 -5.06
N VAL A 33 -2.46 -4.79 -4.20
CA VAL A 33 -3.66 -4.04 -3.89
C VAL A 33 -3.68 -3.75 -2.41
N VAL A 34 -4.12 -2.55 -2.04
CA VAL A 34 -4.20 -2.11 -0.64
C VAL A 34 -5.60 -1.54 -0.37
N ASN A 35 -6.17 -1.87 0.80
CA ASN A 35 -7.47 -1.35 1.18
C ASN A 35 -7.59 -1.11 2.68
N ALA A 36 -8.04 0.10 3.02
CA ALA A 36 -8.43 0.47 4.37
C ALA A 36 -9.95 0.52 4.47
N THR A 37 -10.54 -0.28 5.37
CA THR A 37 -11.99 -0.35 5.57
C THR A 37 -12.36 -0.42 7.04
N ALA A 38 -13.62 -0.17 7.37
CA ALA A 38 -14.22 -0.49 8.65
C ALA A 38 -15.57 -1.19 8.40
N ASN A 39 -16.07 -1.95 9.38
CA ASN A 39 -17.40 -2.56 9.27
C ASN A 39 -18.46 -1.48 9.10
N ARG A 40 -19.43 -1.73 8.22
CA ARG A 40 -20.52 -0.78 7.94
C ARG A 40 -21.45 -0.62 9.14
N ASP A 41 -21.78 -1.75 9.76
CA ASP A 41 -22.64 -1.84 10.93
C ASP A 41 -21.75 -2.22 12.12
N ASP A 42 -21.74 -1.39 13.15
CA ASP A 42 -20.92 -1.54 14.38
C ASP A 42 -19.39 -1.63 14.12
N PRO A 43 -18.73 -0.53 13.72
CA PRO A 43 -17.29 -0.52 13.50
C PRO A 43 -16.51 -0.58 14.82
N ASP A 44 -15.69 -1.63 14.95
CA ASP A 44 -14.82 -1.91 16.10
C ASP A 44 -13.34 -1.63 15.81
N CYS A 45 -12.91 -1.77 14.55
CA CYS A 45 -11.55 -1.50 14.10
C CYS A 45 -11.50 -0.91 12.68
N VAL A 46 -10.32 -0.41 12.31
CA VAL A 46 -9.94 -0.13 10.92
C VAL A 46 -9.13 -1.31 10.42
N ARG A 47 -9.60 -1.98 9.37
CA ARG A 47 -8.88 -3.07 8.73
C ARG A 47 -8.07 -2.54 7.55
N LEU A 48 -6.75 -2.64 7.65
CA LEU A 48 -5.83 -2.37 6.55
C LEU A 48 -5.38 -3.71 5.95
N GLN A 49 -5.66 -3.94 4.67
CA GLN A 49 -5.36 -5.19 3.98
C GLN A 49 -4.48 -4.93 2.78
N PHE A 50 -3.60 -5.87 2.48
CA PHE A 50 -2.86 -5.88 1.23
C PHE A 50 -2.67 -7.30 0.71
N GLU A 51 -2.65 -7.43 -0.61
CA GLU A 51 -2.46 -8.70 -1.32
C GLU A 51 -1.53 -8.45 -2.50
N LEU A 52 -0.48 -9.26 -2.61
CA LEU A 52 0.40 -9.29 -3.77
C LEU A 52 -0.24 -10.09 -4.91
N ASP A 53 0.01 -9.66 -6.15
CA ASP A 53 -0.33 -10.46 -7.32
C ASP A 53 0.54 -11.72 -7.32
N ASN A 54 -0.15 -12.86 -7.27
CA ASN A 54 0.44 -14.19 -7.17
C ASN A 54 0.62 -14.85 -8.54
N MET A 55 0.33 -14.15 -9.64
CA MET A 55 0.42 -14.70 -11.00
C MET A 55 1.84 -15.13 -11.39
N THR A 56 2.87 -14.53 -10.82
CA THR A 56 4.28 -14.78 -11.15
C THR A 56 5.12 -15.20 -9.94
N GLU A 57 4.54 -15.26 -8.74
CA GLU A 57 5.29 -15.51 -7.52
C GLU A 57 5.50 -17.01 -7.27
N ALA A 58 6.75 -17.42 -7.12
CA ALA A 58 7.19 -18.78 -6.82
C ALA A 58 7.57 -18.97 -5.35
N HIS A 59 7.90 -17.90 -4.62
CA HIS A 59 8.41 -17.98 -3.25
C HIS A 59 7.30 -17.92 -2.20
N LEU A 60 6.19 -17.24 -2.51
CA LEU A 60 5.03 -17.13 -1.62
C LEU A 60 3.77 -17.76 -2.25
N PRO A 61 3.09 -18.67 -1.53
CA PRO A 61 1.73 -19.06 -1.88
C PRO A 61 0.81 -17.84 -1.95
N ALA A 62 -0.35 -17.96 -2.61
CA ALA A 62 -1.40 -16.93 -2.56
C ALA A 62 -1.70 -16.53 -1.10
N HIS A 63 -1.47 -15.26 -0.77
CA HIS A 63 -1.59 -14.75 0.60
C HIS A 63 -2.17 -13.33 0.61
N MET A 64 -2.70 -12.94 1.76
CA MET A 64 -3.21 -11.61 2.04
C MET A 64 -3.01 -11.33 3.52
N GLU A 65 -2.44 -10.17 3.81
CA GLU A 65 -2.24 -9.69 5.16
C GLU A 65 -3.36 -8.73 5.54
N ALA A 66 -3.82 -8.84 6.78
CA ALA A 66 -4.79 -7.93 7.35
C ALA A 66 -4.33 -7.46 8.72
N LEU A 67 -4.29 -6.14 8.91
CA LEU A 67 -4.05 -5.49 10.17
C LEU A 67 -5.37 -4.96 10.72
N GLU A 68 -5.68 -5.26 11.97
CA GLU A 68 -6.77 -4.65 12.73
C GLU A 68 -6.21 -3.52 13.58
N LEU A 69 -6.50 -2.29 13.18
CA LEU A 69 -5.99 -1.10 13.81
C LEU A 69 -7.08 -0.46 14.68
N THR A 70 -6.70 -0.01 15.86
CA THR A 70 -7.56 0.91 16.61
C THR A 70 -7.68 2.24 15.85
N PRO A 71 -8.71 3.06 16.12
CA PRO A 71 -8.84 4.38 15.48
C PRO A 71 -7.63 5.28 15.70
N GLU A 72 -6.94 5.16 16.84
CA GLU A 72 -5.73 5.93 17.12
C GLU A 72 -4.56 5.46 16.26
N GLN A 73 -4.29 4.16 16.21
CA GLN A 73 -3.22 3.59 15.38
C GLN A 73 -3.39 3.93 13.89
N ALA A 74 -4.63 3.86 13.39
CA ALA A 74 -4.93 4.22 12.01
C ALA A 74 -4.62 5.70 11.71
N ARG A 75 -4.96 6.62 12.63
CA ARG A 75 -4.65 8.05 12.49
C ARG A 75 -3.15 8.33 12.57
N THR A 76 -2.44 7.63 13.46
CA THR A 76 -0.98 7.73 13.54
C THR A 76 -0.33 7.32 12.22
N LEU A 77 -0.72 6.17 11.66
CA LEU A 77 -0.21 5.71 10.38
C LEU A 77 -0.52 6.70 9.25
N ALA A 78 -1.75 7.22 9.20
CA ALA A 78 -2.15 8.22 8.19
C ALA A 78 -1.30 9.50 8.28
N ALA A 79 -1.06 10.01 9.48
CA ALA A 79 -0.23 11.20 9.69
C ALA A 79 1.22 11.01 9.23
N ASP A 80 1.80 9.82 9.46
CA ASP A 80 3.13 9.50 8.96
C ASP A 80 3.15 9.37 7.43
N LEU A 81 2.13 8.77 6.82
CA LEU A 81 1.98 8.71 5.37
C LEU A 81 1.92 10.11 4.74
N GLU A 82 1.09 11.01 5.28
CA GLU A 82 0.97 12.40 4.82
C GLU A 82 2.31 13.16 4.95
N LYS A 83 2.99 13.02 6.09
CA LYS A 83 4.30 13.62 6.33
C LYS A 83 5.34 13.15 5.32
N HIS A 84 5.36 11.86 5.00
CA HIS A 84 6.29 11.30 4.03
C HIS A 84 5.95 11.69 2.59
N ALA A 85 4.67 11.79 2.24
CA ALA A 85 4.23 12.31 0.95
C ALA A 85 4.70 13.75 0.73
N ALA A 86 4.48 14.64 1.70
CA ALA A 86 4.94 16.03 1.62
C ALA A 86 6.45 16.15 1.38
N ARG A 87 7.25 15.30 2.03
CA ARG A 87 8.71 15.27 1.82
C ARG A 87 9.09 14.85 0.41
N VAL A 88 8.37 13.89 -0.18
CA VAL A 88 8.59 13.45 -1.56
C VAL A 88 8.26 14.58 -2.54
N GLU A 89 7.13 15.27 -2.33
CA GLU A 89 6.73 16.44 -3.12
C GLU A 89 7.78 17.57 -3.06
N GLU A 90 8.23 17.94 -1.85
CA GLU A 90 9.28 18.94 -1.64
C GLU A 90 10.59 18.59 -2.38
N ALA A 91 10.97 17.31 -2.38
CA ALA A 91 12.16 16.84 -3.08
C ALA A 91 12.02 16.98 -4.60
N HIS A 92 10.84 16.65 -5.15
CA HIS A 92 10.55 16.81 -6.58
C HIS A 92 10.52 18.27 -7.02
N ASP A 93 9.95 19.16 -6.21
CA ASP A 93 9.92 20.60 -6.50
C ASP A 93 11.33 21.22 -6.49
N THR A 94 12.18 20.79 -5.57
CA THR A 94 13.58 21.23 -5.50
C THR A 94 14.38 20.75 -6.72
N GLN A 95 14.20 19.50 -7.13
CA GLN A 95 14.84 18.95 -8.34
C GLN A 95 14.37 19.69 -9.60
N SER A 96 13.07 20.01 -9.70
CA SER A 96 12.49 20.78 -10.80
C SER A 96 12.99 22.24 -10.86
N ALA A 97 13.30 22.84 -9.71
CA ALA A 97 13.91 24.18 -9.67
C ALA A 97 15.37 24.16 -10.11
N ALA A 98 16.13 23.12 -9.75
CA ALA A 98 17.52 22.95 -10.18
C ALA A 98 17.64 22.71 -11.69
N ASP A 99 16.80 21.84 -12.26
CA ASP A 99 16.80 21.51 -13.70
C ASP A 99 16.42 22.71 -14.59
N ARG A 100 15.60 23.64 -14.06
CA ARG A 100 15.27 24.91 -14.72
C ARG A 100 16.35 25.99 -14.60
N SER A 101 17.31 25.83 -13.69
CA SER A 101 18.40 26.80 -13.50
C SER A 101 19.65 26.50 -14.33
N ASP A 102 19.75 25.28 -14.88
CA ASP A 102 20.82 24.83 -15.78
C ASP A 102 20.44 24.91 -17.29
N ALA A 103 19.25 25.42 -17.61
CA ALA A 103 18.74 25.63 -18.98
C ALA A 103 18.71 27.11 -19.38
#